data_AF-A0A1Y5HFN6-F1
#
_entry.id   AF-A0A1Y5HFN6-F1
#
_cell.length_a   1.000
_cell.length_b   1.000
_cell.length_c   1.000
_cell.angle_alpha   90.00
_cell.angle_beta   90.00
_cell.angle_gamma   90.00
#
_symmetry.space_group_name_H-M   'P 1'
#
loop_
_entity.id
_entity.type
_entity.pdbx_description
1 polymer ?
#
loop_
_entity_poly.entity_id
_entity_poly.type
_entity_poly.pdbx_seq_one_letter_code
_entity_poly.pdbx_strand_id
1 'polypeptide(L)'
;MTIEMFSLLVTGLGLGLLHALDADHVMAVSALSNRKPSLKRTLKFSANWALGHGSVLILLGLLFFGLGIALPETIQKLAESSVGVLLIGLGLACFWQFHKEKIVLNK
;
A
#
# COMPACT_ATOMS: atom_id res chain seq x y z
N MET A 1 -15.21 23.44 -17.03
CA MET A 1 -14.33 22.49 -17.74
C MET A 1 -12.86 22.53 -17.30
N THR A 2 -12.09 23.62 -17.47
CA THR A 2 -10.65 23.64 -17.10
C THR A 2 -10.41 23.59 -15.59
N ILE A 3 -11.18 24.36 -14.80
CA ILE A 3 -11.10 24.37 -13.34
C ILE A 3 -11.51 23.00 -12.76
N GLU A 4 -12.60 22.40 -13.26
CA GLU A 4 -13.08 21.10 -12.79
C GLU A 4 -12.07 19.98 -13.07
N MET A 5 -11.45 19.96 -14.24
CA MET A 5 -10.43 18.97 -14.58
C MET A 5 -9.17 19.13 -13.70
N PHE A 6 -8.77 20.37 -13.43
CA PHE A 6 -7.66 20.64 -12.52
C PHE A 6 -7.98 20.17 -11.10
N SER A 7 -9.17 20.51 -10.58
CA SER A 7 -9.63 20.05 -9.26
C SER A 7 -9.69 18.53 -9.17
N LEU A 8 -10.16 17.85 -10.20
CA LEU A 8 -10.21 16.39 -10.27
C LEU A 8 -8.79 15.79 -10.17
N LEU A 9 -7.85 16.28 -10.97
CA LEU A 9 -6.47 15.78 -10.98
C LEU A 9 -5.76 16.02 -9.65
N VAL A 10 -5.89 17.22 -9.08
CA VAL A 10 -5.27 17.56 -7.79
C VAL A 10 -5.87 16.73 -6.67
N THR A 11 -7.19 16.56 -6.64
CA THR A 11 -7.86 15.77 -5.61
C THR A 11 -7.49 14.29 -5.73
N GLY A 12 -7.53 13.73 -6.94
CA GLY A 12 -7.14 12.34 -7.18
C GLY A 12 -5.69 12.07 -6.82
N LEU A 13 -4.76 12.97 -7.21
CA LEU A 13 -3.36 12.88 -6.81
C LEU A 13 -3.18 13.00 -5.30
N GLY A 14 -3.85 13.97 -4.66
CA GLY A 14 -3.78 14.18 -3.22
C GLY A 14 -4.28 13.00 -2.41
N LEU A 15 -5.44 12.43 -2.77
CA LEU A 15 -5.97 11.22 -2.15
C LEU A 15 -5.05 10.01 -2.40
N GLY A 16 -4.48 9.88 -3.60
CA GLY A 16 -3.51 8.83 -3.89
C GLY A 16 -2.23 8.94 -3.07
N LEU A 17 -1.72 10.16 -2.84
CA LEU A 17 -0.57 10.40 -1.95
C LEU A 17 -0.90 10.06 -0.50
N LEU A 18 -2.10 10.39 -0.02
CA LEU A 18 -2.54 10.01 1.32
C LEU A 18 -2.64 8.49 1.47
N HIS A 19 -3.23 7.80 0.50
CA HIS A 19 -3.33 6.34 0.48
C HIS A 19 -1.95 5.66 0.50
N ALA A 20 -0.96 6.23 -0.21
CA ALA A 20 0.39 5.68 -0.20
C ALA A 20 1.07 5.72 1.19
N LEU A 21 0.53 6.49 2.14
CA LEU A 21 1.01 6.56 3.53
C LEU A 21 0.26 5.60 4.47
N ASP A 22 -0.63 4.77 3.95
CA ASP A 22 -1.30 3.74 4.74
C ASP A 22 -0.31 2.70 5.30
N ALA A 23 -0.69 2.08 6.42
CA ALA A 23 0.20 1.26 7.23
C ALA A 23 0.79 0.06 6.48
N ASP A 24 0.05 -0.52 5.54
CA ASP A 24 0.50 -1.62 4.69
C ASP A 24 1.61 -1.20 3.72
N HIS A 25 1.49 -0.03 3.11
CA HIS A 25 2.48 0.54 2.20
C HIS A 25 3.76 0.91 2.97
N VAL A 26 3.61 1.59 4.10
CA VAL A 26 4.74 1.95 4.98
C VAL A 26 5.48 0.71 5.45
N MET A 27 4.75 -0.33 5.84
CA MET A 27 5.34 -1.60 6.28
C MET A 27 6.11 -2.30 5.14
N ALA A 28 5.54 -2.37 3.93
CA ALA A 28 6.18 -2.97 2.77
C ALA A 28 7.50 -2.27 2.40
N VAL A 29 7.50 -0.93 2.39
CA VAL A 29 8.70 -0.14 2.08
C VAL A 29 9.73 -0.21 3.20
N SER A 30 9.30 -0.22 4.47
CA SER A 30 10.18 -0.40 5.64
C SER A 30 10.91 -1.74 5.59
N ALA A 31 10.20 -2.81 5.26
CA ALA A 31 10.78 -4.15 5.12
C ALA A 31 11.84 -4.21 4.00
N LEU A 32 11.61 -3.51 2.88
CA LEU A 32 12.59 -3.39 1.81
C LEU A 32 13.82 -2.58 2.25
N SER A 33 13.59 -1.44 2.91
CA SER A 33 14.64 -0.52 3.37
C SER A 33 15.58 -1.16 4.40
N ASN A 34 15.07 -2.10 5.21
CA ASN A 34 15.87 -2.84 6.19
C ASN A 34 17.08 -3.57 5.56
N ARG A 35 17.03 -3.87 4.26
CA ARG A 35 18.16 -4.48 3.52
C ARG A 35 19.20 -3.47 3.00
N LYS A 36 19.09 -2.19 3.37
CA LYS A 36 19.92 -1.07 2.90
C LYS A 36 20.15 -1.05 1.36
N PRO A 37 19.08 -1.17 0.55
CA PRO A 37 19.23 -1.12 -0.91
C PRO A 37 19.66 0.28 -1.39
N SER A 38 20.30 0.34 -2.56
CA SER A 38 20.58 1.63 -3.22
C SER A 38 19.28 2.32 -3.66
N LEU A 39 19.29 3.66 -3.73
CA LEU A 39 18.12 4.45 -4.11
C LEU A 39 17.50 4.01 -5.45
N LYS A 40 18.34 3.67 -6.44
CA LYS A 40 17.89 3.13 -7.74
C LYS A 40 17.12 1.81 -7.59
N ARG A 41 17.56 0.92 -6.69
CA ARG A 41 16.91 -0.36 -6.43
C ARG A 41 15.58 -0.17 -5.71
N THR A 42 15.53 0.74 -4.74
CA THR A 42 14.29 1.13 -4.04
C THR A 42 13.28 1.68 -5.03
N LEU A 43 13.66 2.67 -5.85
CA LEU A 43 12.78 3.26 -6.86
C LEU A 43 12.24 2.22 -7.84
N LYS A 44 13.11 1.34 -8.36
CA LYS A 44 12.68 0.28 -9.29
C LYS A 44 11.70 -0.69 -8.63
N PHE A 45 11.95 -1.09 -7.38
CA PHE A 45 11.05 -1.97 -6.66
C PHE A 45 9.71 -1.29 -6.41
N SER A 46 9.70 -0.07 -5.87
CA SER A 46 8.49 0.70 -5.61
C SER A 46 7.68 0.95 -6.88
N ALA A 47 8.33 1.25 -8.01
CA ALA A 47 7.68 1.44 -9.30
C ALA A 47 7.03 0.15 -9.81
N ASN A 48 7.76 -0.97 -9.80
CA ASN A 48 7.22 -2.27 -10.21
C ASN A 48 6.05 -2.70 -9.32
N TRP A 49 6.17 -2.46 -8.01
CA TRP A 49 5.13 -2.77 -7.04
C TRP A 49 3.88 -1.90 -7.26
N ALA A 50 4.04 -0.58 -7.42
CA ALA A 50 2.95 0.34 -7.70
C ALA A 50 2.25 0.02 -9.04
N LEU A 51 3.02 -0.34 -10.08
CA LEU A 51 2.46 -0.78 -11.36
C LEU A 51 1.65 -2.06 -11.20
N GLY A 52 2.18 -3.07 -10.51
CA GLY A 52 1.46 -4.34 -10.28
C GLY A 52 0.18 -4.14 -9.47
N HIS A 53 0.28 -3.47 -8.33
CA HIS A 53 -0.84 -3.19 -7.45
C HIS A 53 -1.90 -2.32 -8.14
N GLY A 54 -1.49 -1.20 -8.75
CA GLY A 54 -2.37 -0.30 -9.49
C GLY A 54 -3.05 -0.98 -10.68
N SER A 55 -2.35 -1.87 -11.39
CA SER A 55 -2.95 -2.64 -12.50
C SER A 55 -4.10 -3.52 -12.03
N VAL A 56 -3.97 -4.18 -10.87
CA VAL A 56 -5.06 -5.00 -10.31
C VAL A 56 -6.27 -4.13 -9.98
N LEU A 57 -6.06 -2.97 -9.35
CA LEU A 57 -7.15 -2.04 -9.02
C LEU A 57 -7.85 -1.51 -10.28
N ILE A 58 -7.09 -1.11 -11.29
CA ILE A 58 -7.63 -0.62 -12.57
C ILE A 58 -8.42 -1.72 -13.27
N LEU A 59 -7.86 -2.92 -13.39
CA LEU A 59 -8.52 -4.04 -14.08
C LEU A 59 -9.82 -4.46 -13.39
N LEU A 60 -9.79 -4.65 -12.06
CA LEU A 60 -10.99 -5.03 -11.32
C LEU A 60 -12.01 -3.89 -11.27
N GLY A 61 -11.56 -2.64 -11.12
CA GLY A 61 -12.42 -1.46 -11.15
C GLY A 61 -13.15 -1.32 -12.50
N LEU A 62 -12.42 -1.43 -13.61
CA LEU A 62 -13.00 -1.42 -14.96
C LEU A 62 -13.94 -2.61 -15.17
N LEU A 63 -13.60 -3.79 -14.68
CA LEU A 63 -14.42 -4.99 -14.79
C LEU A 63 -15.76 -4.81 -14.06
N PHE A 64 -15.74 -4.45 -12.77
CA PHE A 64 -16.96 -4.28 -11.99
C PHE A 64 -17.82 -3.12 -12.50
N PHE A 65 -17.18 -1.99 -12.84
CA PHE A 65 -17.87 -0.86 -13.44
C PHE A 65 -18.51 -1.22 -14.79
N GLY A 66 -17.77 -1.93 -15.66
CA GLY A 66 -18.25 -2.34 -16.98
C GLY A 66 -19.36 -3.38 -16.94
N LEU A 67 -19.34 -4.27 -15.94
CA LEU A 67 -20.41 -5.25 -15.71
C LEU A 67 -21.61 -4.66 -14.95
N GLY A 68 -21.49 -3.44 -14.41
CA GLY A 68 -22.51 -2.84 -13.55
C GLY A 68 -22.74 -3.61 -12.24
N ILE A 69 -21.75 -4.39 -11.80
CA ILE A 69 -21.85 -5.22 -10.59
C ILE A 69 -21.24 -4.46 -9.43
N ALA A 70 -22.03 -4.23 -8.38
CA ALA A 70 -21.51 -3.72 -7.12
C ALA A 70 -20.83 -4.84 -6.34
N LEU A 71 -19.65 -4.55 -5.76
CA LEU A 71 -18.99 -5.49 -4.86
C LEU A 71 -19.83 -5.62 -3.57
N PRO A 72 -20.20 -6.83 -3.13
CA PRO A 72 -20.94 -7.02 -1.89
C PRO A 72 -20.18 -6.43 -0.69
N GLU A 73 -20.85 -5.64 0.15
CA GLU A 73 -20.23 -5.03 1.34
C GLU A 73 -19.58 -6.05 2.26
N THR A 74 -20.14 -7.26 2.35
CA THR A 74 -19.59 -8.33 3.19
C THR A 74 -18.19 -8.73 2.72
N ILE A 75 -17.95 -8.78 1.41
CA ILE A 75 -16.63 -9.12 0.85
C ILE A 75 -15.65 -7.99 1.13
N GLN A 76 -16.07 -6.74 0.95
CA GLN A 76 -15.24 -5.57 1.26
C GLN A 76 -14.83 -5.56 2.75
N LYS A 77 -15.80 -5.67 3.66
CA LYS A 77 -15.56 -5.68 5.11
C LYS A 77 -14.65 -6.84 5.53
N LEU A 78 -14.85 -8.02 4.93
CA LEU A 78 -14.00 -9.18 5.20
C LEU A 78 -12.57 -8.95 4.71
N ALA A 79 -12.39 -8.40 3.51
CA ALA A 79 -11.06 -8.09 2.96
C ALA A 79 -10.32 -7.05 3.83
N GLU A 80 -10.99 -5.94 4.18
CA GLU A 80 -10.43 -4.90 5.05
C GLU A 80 -10.05 -5.45 6.43
N SER A 81 -10.95 -6.24 7.05
CA SER A 81 -10.69 -6.85 8.35
C SER A 81 -9.53 -7.84 8.29
N SER A 82 -9.42 -8.62 7.21
CA SER A 82 -8.34 -9.58 7.00
C SER A 82 -6.98 -8.90 6.88
N VAL A 83 -6.90 -7.78 6.15
CA VAL A 83 -5.69 -6.96 6.07
C VAL A 83 -5.35 -6.37 7.44
N GLY A 84 -6.34 -5.87 8.19
CA GLY A 84 -6.15 -5.39 9.55
C GLY A 84 -5.53 -6.43 10.48
N VAL A 85 -6.06 -7.66 10.48
CA VAL A 85 -5.50 -8.79 11.24
C VAL A 85 -4.08 -9.12 10.81
N LEU A 86 -3.80 -9.12 9.50
CA LEU A 86 -2.46 -9.34 8.97
C LEU A 86 -1.47 -8.28 9.48
N LEU A 87 -1.85 -7.00 9.46
CA LEU A 87 -1.01 -5.89 9.93
C LEU A 87 -0.73 -5.97 11.43
N ILE A 88 -1.72 -6.35 12.24
CA ILE A 88 -1.52 -6.61 13.67
C ILE A 88 -0.49 -7.73 13.86
N GLY A 89 -0.64 -8.84 13.14
CA GLY A 89 0.29 -9.98 13.20
C GLY A 89 1.72 -9.61 12.80
N LEU A 90 1.88 -8.86 11.71
CA LEU A 90 3.19 -8.37 11.26
C LEU A 90 3.80 -7.37 12.25
N GLY A 91 3.00 -6.51 12.85
CA GLY A 91 3.44 -5.61 13.93
C GLY A 91 3.97 -6.38 15.13
N LEU A 92 3.24 -7.40 15.61
CA LEU A 92 3.67 -8.26 16.71
C LEU A 92 4.95 -9.03 16.37
N ALA A 93 5.07 -9.55 15.14
CA ALA A 93 6.27 -10.24 14.68
C ALA A 93 7.50 -9.30 14.65
N CYS A 94 7.30 -8.03 14.25
CA CYS A 94 8.34 -7.01 14.28
C CYS A 94 8.82 -6.73 15.72
N PHE A 95 7.90 -6.54 16.66
CA PHE A 95 8.25 -6.38 18.08
C PHE A 95 8.99 -7.60 18.65
N TRP A 96 8.56 -8.80 18.30
CA TRP A 96 9.23 -10.03 18.70
C TRP A 96 10.66 -10.09 18.17
N GLN A 97 10.88 -9.73 16.90
CA GLN A 97 12.21 -9.73 16.30
C GLN A 97 13.14 -8.76 17.03
N PHE A 98 12.68 -7.55 17.36
CA PHE A 98 13.47 -6.59 18.13
C PHE A 98 13.77 -7.06 19.56
N HIS A 99 12.89 -7.82 20.18
CA HIS A 99 13.17 -8.39 21.50
C HIS A 99 14.23 -9.49 21.45
N LYS A 100 14.29 -10.27 20.36
CA LYS A 100 15.28 -11.35 20.19
C LYS A 100 16.65 -10.87 19.71
N GLU A 101 16.71 -9.88 18.85
CA GLU A 101 17.96 -9.32 18.36
C GLU A 101 18.42 -8.20 19.31
N LYS A 102 19.56 -8.39 20.01
CA LYS A 102 20.20 -7.28 20.73
C LYS A 102 20.50 -6.18 19.71
N ILE A 103 19.75 -5.08 19.76
CA ILE A 103 19.94 -3.93 18.90
C ILE A 103 21.32 -3.33 19.23
N VAL A 104 22.34 -3.70 18.46
CA VAL A 104 23.65 -3.07 18.52
C VAL A 104 23.58 -1.81 17.67
N LEU A 105 23.31 -0.68 18.33
CA LEU A 105 23.47 0.64 17.72
C LEU A 105 24.97 0.87 17.51
N ASN A 106 25.47 0.54 16.32
CA ASN A 106 26.80 0.95 15.92
C ASN A 106 26.72 2.46 15.60
N LYS A 107 27.40 3.27 16.42
CA LYS A 107 27.52 4.72 16.24
C LYS A 107 28.20 5.05 14.91
#